data_AF-A0A2U2C792-F1
#
_entry.id   AF-A0A2U2C792-F1
#
_cell.length_a   1.000
_cell.length_b   1.000
_cell.length_c   1.000
_cell.angle_alpha   90.00
_cell.angle_beta   90.00
_cell.angle_gamma   90.00
#
_symmetry.space_group_name_H-M   'P 1'
#
loop_
_entity.id
_entity.type
_entity.pdbx_description
1 polymer ?
#
loop_
_entity_poly.entity_id
_entity_poly.type
_entity_poly.pdbx_seq_one_letter_code
_entity_poly.pdbx_strand_id
1 'polypeptide(L)'
;MLTATDLPETIALFPLPGALLLPRAKLPLHIFEPRYLQMIEDCMATRHRLIGMIQPRPTPGGAGERLHAIGCAGRLTAFSETEDGRYMITLTGISRFRVRAERTETAMPYRQAQVDWSDFGPDLGHAERDPALDRDGFMALLTRYFEAMALSTEWDSLKEAEDELLINALAMLCPFPPEERQALLEAPSLTTRRETLVTLMEFAMRGARGGDSNDRMQ
;
A
#
# COMPACT_ATOMS: atom_id res chain seq x y z
N MET A 1 21.25 -4.09 8.31
CA MET A 1 19.90 -4.55 7.93
C MET A 1 19.01 -4.42 9.15
N LEU A 2 17.76 -3.98 9.02
CA LEU A 2 16.80 -4.00 10.13
C LEU A 2 16.50 -5.44 10.47
N THR A 3 16.57 -5.80 11.75
CA THR A 3 16.15 -7.11 12.25
C THR A 3 14.80 -6.99 12.94
N ALA A 4 14.10 -8.10 13.17
CA ALA A 4 12.81 -8.08 13.88
C ALA A 4 12.89 -7.40 15.26
N THR A 5 14.06 -7.44 15.90
CA THR A 5 14.34 -6.81 17.19
C THR A 5 14.41 -5.27 17.13
N ASP A 6 14.56 -4.70 15.93
CA ASP A 6 14.59 -3.25 15.72
C ASP A 6 13.18 -2.67 15.45
N LEU A 7 12.16 -3.52 15.33
CA LEU A 7 10.79 -3.10 15.07
C LEU A 7 10.09 -2.70 16.38
N PRO A 8 9.50 -1.50 16.45
CA PRO A 8 8.85 -1.03 17.67
C PRO A 8 7.53 -1.77 17.93
N GLU A 9 7.18 -1.91 19.21
CA GLU A 9 5.89 -2.49 19.64
C GLU A 9 4.71 -1.56 19.36
N THR A 10 4.96 -0.25 19.32
CA THR A 10 3.95 0.79 19.04
C THR A 10 4.40 1.66 17.89
N ILE A 11 3.51 1.93 16.95
CA ILE A 11 3.75 2.86 15.83
C ILE A 11 2.63 3.89 15.71
N ALA A 12 2.98 5.05 15.16
CA ALA A 12 2.00 5.99 14.63
C ALA A 12 1.32 5.38 13.40
N LEU A 13 0.01 5.57 13.28
CA LEU A 13 -0.79 5.10 12.16
C LEU A 13 -1.18 6.29 11.29
N PHE A 14 -1.06 6.08 9.98
CA PHE A 14 -1.53 7.00 8.96
C PHE A 14 -2.65 6.33 8.17
N PRO A 15 -3.92 6.55 8.59
CA PRO A 15 -5.09 6.10 7.84
C PRO A 15 -5.20 6.88 6.54
N LEU A 16 -5.08 6.20 5.40
CA LEU A 16 -5.20 6.83 4.10
C LEU A 16 -6.00 5.93 3.14
N PRO A 17 -7.27 6.26 2.84
CA PRO A 17 -8.11 5.48 1.94
C PRO A 17 -7.45 5.29 0.58
N GLY A 18 -7.41 4.03 0.12
CA GLY A 18 -6.84 3.68 -1.17
C GLY A 18 -5.32 3.70 -1.21
N ALA A 19 -4.58 4.36 -0.32
CA ALA A 19 -3.12 4.27 -0.38
C ALA A 19 -2.65 2.88 0.05
N LEU A 20 -1.82 2.27 -0.79
CA LEU A 20 -1.19 0.98 -0.52
C LEU A 20 0.31 1.18 -0.42
N LEU A 21 0.92 0.62 0.63
CA LEU A 21 2.37 0.49 0.76
C LEU A 21 2.70 -0.99 0.89
N LEU A 22 3.67 -1.46 0.12
CA LEU A 22 4.18 -2.83 0.18
C LEU A 22 5.65 -2.82 0.64
N PRO A 23 6.15 -3.90 1.25
CA PRO A 23 7.57 -4.04 1.59
C PRO A 23 8.47 -3.72 0.38
N ARG A 24 9.60 -3.04 0.63
CA ARG A 24 10.59 -2.57 -0.36
C ARG A 24 10.09 -1.54 -1.39
N ALA A 25 8.78 -1.35 -1.54
CA ALA A 25 8.22 -0.34 -2.42
C ALA A 25 8.35 1.07 -1.84
N LYS A 26 8.25 2.09 -2.70
CA LYS A 26 8.28 3.50 -2.32
C LYS A 26 6.90 4.13 -2.49
N LEU A 27 6.47 4.88 -1.49
CA LEU A 27 5.24 5.66 -1.52
C LEU A 27 5.57 7.13 -1.24
N PRO A 28 5.58 8.00 -2.28
CA PRO A 28 5.66 9.43 -2.10
C PRO A 28 4.32 9.98 -1.61
N LEU A 29 4.35 10.91 -0.64
CA LEU A 29 3.15 11.51 -0.06
C LEU A 29 3.33 13.01 0.13
N HIS A 30 2.23 13.74 -0.06
CA HIS A 30 2.13 15.16 0.23
C HIS A 30 1.29 15.36 1.50
N ILE A 31 1.92 15.87 2.55
CA ILE A 31 1.34 16.02 3.89
C ILE A 31 1.01 17.48 4.13
N PHE A 32 -0.25 17.77 4.44
CA PHE A 32 -0.72 19.13 4.69
C PHE A 32 -1.65 19.23 5.91
N GLU A 33 -2.24 18.11 6.37
CA GLU A 33 -3.07 18.13 7.57
C GLU A 33 -2.21 18.30 8.84
N PRO A 34 -2.52 19.26 9.74
CA PRO A 34 -1.69 19.56 10.91
C PRO A 34 -1.36 18.36 11.80
N ARG A 35 -2.32 17.45 12.00
CA ARG A 35 -2.10 16.22 12.78
C ARG A 35 -1.04 15.31 12.18
N TYR A 36 -0.94 15.27 10.84
CA TYR A 36 0.02 14.43 10.15
C TYR A 36 1.36 15.14 10.00
N LEU A 37 1.39 16.47 9.91
CA LEU A 37 2.64 17.23 10.06
C LEU A 37 3.30 16.92 11.41
N GLN A 38 2.55 16.99 12.51
CA GLN A 38 3.03 16.59 13.85
C GLN A 38 3.50 15.13 13.88
N MET A 39 2.76 14.21 13.24
CA MET A 39 3.17 12.81 13.14
C MET A 39 4.52 12.63 12.43
N ILE A 40 4.79 13.40 11.37
CA ILE A 40 6.08 13.34 10.67
C ILE A 40 7.21 13.87 11.56
N GLU A 41 7.00 14.99 12.25
CA GLU A 41 7.97 15.55 13.20
C GLU A 41 8.29 14.55 14.33
N ASP A 42 7.27 13.98 14.95
CA ASP A 42 7.44 12.98 16.02
C ASP A 42 8.15 11.73 15.49
N CYS A 43 7.82 11.29 14.27
CA CYS A 43 8.47 10.16 13.61
C CYS A 43 9.96 10.43 13.38
N MET A 44 10.34 11.62 12.94
CA MET A 44 11.74 12.02 12.73
C MET A 44 12.55 12.01 14.02
N ALA A 45 11.91 12.30 15.16
CA ALA A 45 12.51 12.24 16.49
C ALA A 45 12.75 10.80 16.99
N THR A 46 12.10 9.80 16.39
CA THR A 46 12.34 8.38 16.72
C THR A 46 13.59 7.82 16.00
N ARG A 47 14.22 6.81 16.60
CA ARG A 47 15.35 6.09 15.97
C ARG A 47 14.91 5.29 14.74
N HIS A 48 13.72 4.71 14.76
CA HIS A 48 13.24 3.80 13.73
C HIS A 48 12.63 4.54 12.52
N ARG A 49 12.08 5.74 12.72
CA ARG A 49 11.45 6.58 11.68
C ARG A 49 10.38 5.83 10.89
N LEU A 50 9.54 5.05 11.59
CA LEU A 50 8.52 4.20 11.00
C LEU A 50 7.14 4.79 11.21
N ILE A 51 6.33 4.74 10.15
CA ILE A 51 4.91 5.12 10.15
C ILE A 51 4.12 3.94 9.59
N GLY A 52 3.04 3.55 10.28
CA GLY A 52 2.15 2.51 9.82
C GLY A 52 1.14 3.04 8.81
N MET A 53 1.36 2.78 7.52
CA MET A 53 0.34 3.00 6.50
C MET A 53 -0.75 1.95 6.65
N ILE A 54 -2.00 2.39 6.73
CA ILE A 54 -3.14 1.52 7.01
C ILE A 54 -4.39 2.03 6.32
N GLN A 55 -5.19 1.12 5.78
CA GLN A 55 -6.45 1.52 5.16
C GLN A 55 -7.55 1.65 6.23
N PRO A 56 -8.38 2.69 6.15
CA PRO A 56 -9.69 2.72 6.76
C PRO A 56 -10.58 1.58 6.27
N ARG A 57 -11.37 1.02 7.18
CA ARG A 57 -12.36 -0.01 6.90
C ARG A 57 -13.77 0.58 7.03
N PRO A 58 -14.66 0.39 6.03
CA PRO A 58 -16.03 0.84 6.10
C PRO A 58 -16.75 0.27 7.33
N THR A 59 -17.48 1.12 8.06
CA THR A 59 -18.34 0.70 9.17
C THR A 59 -19.81 0.85 8.81
N PRO A 60 -20.63 -0.22 8.91
CA PRO A 60 -22.07 -0.10 8.79
C PRO A 60 -22.61 0.86 9.87
N GLY A 61 -23.36 1.88 9.45
CA GLY A 61 -24.00 2.83 10.37
C GLY A 61 -23.13 4.00 10.86
N GLY A 62 -21.94 4.23 10.27
CA GLY A 62 -21.16 5.45 10.52
C GLY A 62 -20.53 5.57 11.90
N ALA A 63 -20.48 4.48 12.66
CA ALA A 63 -19.86 4.43 13.99
C ALA A 63 -18.32 4.43 13.88
N GLY A 64 -17.75 5.61 13.57
CA GLY A 64 -16.32 5.86 13.49
C GLY A 64 -15.59 5.13 12.36
N GLU A 65 -14.43 5.66 11.99
CA GLU A 65 -13.57 5.07 10.96
C GLU A 65 -12.71 3.95 11.58
N ARG A 66 -13.15 2.70 11.44
CA ARG A 66 -12.34 1.53 11.82
C ARG A 66 -11.14 1.41 10.89
N LEU A 67 -10.11 0.68 11.32
CA LEU A 67 -8.98 0.34 10.48
C LEU A 67 -9.03 -1.13 10.08
N HIS A 68 -8.42 -1.45 8.95
CA HIS A 68 -8.09 -2.84 8.64
C HIS A 68 -7.11 -3.40 9.68
N ALA A 69 -7.09 -4.73 9.83
CA ALA A 69 -6.24 -5.37 10.82
C ALA A 69 -4.76 -5.41 10.39
N ILE A 70 -4.47 -5.27 9.09
CA ILE A 70 -3.14 -5.35 8.53
C ILE A 70 -2.81 -4.04 7.81
N GLY A 71 -1.63 -3.50 8.11
CA GLY A 71 -1.02 -2.35 7.43
C GLY A 71 0.41 -2.66 7.00
N CYS A 72 1.09 -1.68 6.40
CA CYS A 72 2.52 -1.77 6.11
C CYS A 72 3.27 -0.59 6.73
N ALA A 73 4.31 -0.89 7.51
CA ALA A 73 5.18 0.12 8.07
C ALA A 73 6.13 0.63 6.99
N GLY A 74 6.14 1.94 6.80
CA GLY A 74 7.06 2.65 5.93
C GLY A 74 8.09 3.41 6.75
N ARG A 75 9.36 3.30 6.36
CA ARG A 75 10.42 4.16 6.89
C ARG A 75 10.46 5.47 6.13
N LEU A 76 10.51 6.59 6.85
CA LEU A 76 10.74 7.90 6.26
C LEU A 76 12.16 7.96 5.68
N THR A 77 12.25 7.98 4.35
CA THR A 77 13.51 7.91 3.60
C THR A 77 13.85 9.18 2.83
N ALA A 78 12.86 10.02 2.57
CA ALA A 78 13.05 11.37 2.04
C ALA A 78 12.04 12.31 2.70
N PHE A 79 12.47 13.56 2.91
CA PHE A 79 11.70 14.63 3.53
C PHE A 79 12.15 15.96 2.94
N SER A 80 11.19 16.80 2.58
CA SER A 80 11.41 18.21 2.25
C SER A 80 10.18 19.03 2.63
N GLU A 81 10.43 20.21 3.19
CA GLU A 81 9.40 21.20 3.49
C GLU A 81 9.21 22.17 2.32
N THR A 82 7.96 22.49 2.01
CA THR A 82 7.59 23.47 0.98
C THR A 82 7.43 24.86 1.61
N GLU A 83 7.50 25.90 0.78
CA GLU A 83 7.37 27.30 1.25
C GLU A 83 6.00 27.61 1.90
N ASP A 84 4.97 26.81 1.61
CA ASP A 84 3.64 26.92 2.19
C ASP A 84 3.42 26.04 3.43
N GLY A 85 4.50 25.49 4.02
CA GLY A 85 4.46 24.75 5.28
C GLY A 85 3.91 23.32 5.16
N ARG A 86 4.00 22.71 3.96
CA ARG A 86 3.62 21.32 3.72
C ARG A 86 4.87 20.45 3.63
N TYR A 87 4.71 19.15 3.86
CA TYR A 87 5.82 18.19 3.71
C TYR A 87 5.62 17.32 2.49
N MET A 88 6.67 17.21 1.69
CA MET A 88 6.84 16.14 0.72
C MET A 88 7.72 15.06 1.34
N ILE A 89 7.17 13.86 1.47
CA ILE A 89 7.88 12.72 2.05
C ILE A 89 7.93 11.54 1.10
N THR A 90 8.88 10.65 1.31
CA THR A 90 8.86 9.30 0.72
C THR A 90 9.03 8.25 1.80
N LEU A 91 8.03 7.37 1.89
CA LEU A 91 8.09 6.17 2.71
C LEU A 91 8.64 5.01 1.88
N THR A 92 9.64 4.30 2.41
CA THR A 92 10.07 3.00 1.88
C THR A 92 9.49 1.90 2.76
N GLY A 93 8.71 0.99 2.18
CA GLY A 93 8.07 -0.10 2.90
C GLY A 93 9.09 -1.04 3.54
N ILE A 94 8.86 -1.37 4.81
CA ILE A 94 9.76 -2.22 5.61
C ILE A 94 9.12 -3.58 5.85
N SER A 95 7.94 -3.59 6.49
CA SER A 95 7.25 -4.82 6.86
C SER A 95 5.78 -4.53 7.02
N ARG A 96 4.96 -5.51 6.66
CA ARG A 96 3.58 -5.57 7.11
C ARG A 96 3.53 -5.78 8.62
N PHE A 97 2.43 -5.35 9.21
CA PHE A 97 2.14 -5.50 10.62
C PHE A 97 0.66 -5.78 10.82
N ARG A 98 0.35 -6.41 11.95
CA ARG A 98 -1.02 -6.62 12.43
C ARG A 98 -1.30 -5.69 13.60
N VAL A 99 -2.39 -4.94 13.53
CA VAL A 99 -2.89 -4.14 14.65
C VAL A 99 -3.38 -5.09 15.75
N ARG A 100 -2.82 -4.95 16.95
CA ARG A 100 -3.27 -5.70 18.15
C ARG A 100 -4.25 -4.87 18.96
N ALA A 101 -3.92 -3.60 19.21
CA ALA A 101 -4.78 -2.68 19.93
C ALA A 101 -4.47 -1.24 19.55
N GLU A 102 -5.50 -0.45 19.25
CA GLU A 102 -5.35 1.00 19.13
C GLU A 102 -5.18 1.64 20.50
N ARG A 103 -4.31 2.65 20.58
CA ARG A 103 -4.13 3.43 21.80
C ARG A 103 -5.18 4.54 21.82
N THR A 104 -6.15 4.42 22.71
CA THR A 104 -7.26 5.39 22.85
C THR A 104 -6.92 6.56 23.78
N GLU A 105 -5.92 6.39 24.65
CA GLU A 105 -5.47 7.40 25.62
C GLU A 105 -4.11 7.95 25.20
N THR A 106 -4.09 8.77 24.14
CA THR A 106 -2.86 9.48 23.72
C THR A 106 -3.14 10.97 23.65
N ALA A 107 -2.17 11.79 24.04
CA ALA A 107 -2.21 13.23 23.82
C ALA A 107 -1.89 13.62 22.37
N MET A 108 -1.57 12.64 21.51
CA MET A 108 -1.16 12.88 20.13
C MET A 108 -2.39 13.16 19.24
N PRO A 109 -2.27 14.05 18.24
CA PRO A 109 -3.37 14.38 17.34
C PRO A 109 -3.60 13.31 16.24
N TYR A 110 -2.81 12.24 16.25
CA TYR A 110 -2.86 11.13 15.29
C TYR A 110 -2.99 9.78 16.02
N ARG A 111 -3.45 8.76 15.28
CA ARG A 111 -3.69 7.42 15.85
C ARG A 111 -2.37 6.70 16.09
N GLN A 112 -2.33 5.88 17.14
CA GLN A 112 -1.23 4.98 17.43
C GLN A 112 -1.79 3.59 17.74
N ALA A 113 -1.02 2.55 17.47
CA ALA A 113 -1.40 1.20 17.84
C ALA A 113 -0.22 0.36 18.30
N GLN A 114 -0.51 -0.58 19.21
CA GLN A 114 0.32 -1.74 19.42
C GLN A 114 0.19 -2.67 18.22
N VAL A 115 1.32 -3.15 17.72
CA VAL A 115 1.39 -3.93 16.49
C VAL A 115 2.20 -5.20 16.67
N ASP A 116 1.93 -6.18 15.81
CA ASP A 116 2.66 -7.43 15.76
C ASP A 116 3.22 -7.69 14.37
N TRP A 117 4.46 -8.18 14.35
CA TRP A 117 5.27 -8.42 13.17
C TRP A 117 5.47 -9.91 12.89
N SER A 118 5.04 -10.79 13.81
CA SER A 118 5.36 -12.23 13.80
C SER A 118 4.96 -12.94 12.51
N ASP A 119 3.82 -12.57 11.94
CA ASP A 119 3.25 -13.18 10.73
C ASP A 119 4.01 -12.74 9.45
N PHE A 120 4.89 -11.75 9.56
CA PHE A 120 5.47 -11.02 8.42
C PHE A 120 7.00 -11.08 8.38
N GLY A 121 7.60 -12.09 9.02
CA GLY A 121 9.05 -12.33 8.98
C GLY A 121 9.69 -12.30 7.58
N PRO A 122 9.06 -12.86 6.53
CA PRO A 122 9.57 -12.78 5.16
C PRO A 122 9.76 -11.37 4.62
N ASP A 123 9.01 -10.38 5.11
CA ASP A 123 9.08 -9.01 4.62
C ASP A 123 10.43 -8.34 4.92
N LEU A 124 11.12 -8.77 5.99
CA LEU A 124 12.45 -8.29 6.36
C LEU A 124 13.59 -8.99 5.59
N GLY A 125 13.25 -10.02 4.82
CA GLY A 125 14.21 -10.82 4.05
C GLY A 125 14.62 -10.17 2.73
N HIS A 126 15.23 -11.00 1.87
CA HIS A 126 15.53 -10.63 0.50
C HIS A 126 14.25 -10.44 -0.32
N ALA A 127 14.42 -9.89 -1.52
CA ALA A 127 13.34 -9.78 -2.49
C ALA A 127 12.65 -11.14 -2.67
N GLU A 128 11.32 -11.12 -2.66
CA GLU A 128 10.51 -12.31 -2.90
C GLU A 128 10.64 -12.74 -4.37
N ARG A 129 10.44 -14.04 -4.62
CA ARG A 129 10.45 -14.59 -5.97
C ARG A 129 9.14 -15.28 -6.25
N ASP A 130 8.69 -15.19 -7.49
CA ASP A 130 7.54 -15.93 -7.97
C ASP A 130 7.98 -16.91 -9.07
N PRO A 131 8.29 -18.17 -8.72
CA PRO A 131 8.73 -19.16 -9.70
C PRO A 131 7.63 -19.54 -10.71
N ALA A 132 6.36 -19.18 -10.45
CA ALA A 132 5.24 -19.46 -11.32
C ALA A 132 4.90 -18.30 -12.28
N LEU A 133 5.67 -17.22 -12.27
CA LEU A 133 5.42 -16.08 -13.14
C LEU A 133 5.78 -16.41 -14.60
N ASP A 134 4.77 -16.54 -15.45
CA ASP A 134 4.90 -16.36 -16.89
C ASP A 134 4.93 -14.85 -17.19
N ARG A 135 6.15 -14.29 -17.28
CA ARG A 135 6.35 -12.85 -17.45
C ARG A 135 5.78 -12.34 -18.77
N ASP A 136 5.95 -13.08 -19.87
CA ASP A 136 5.45 -12.67 -21.18
C ASP A 136 3.93 -12.67 -21.21
N GLY A 137 3.29 -13.73 -20.69
CA GLY A 137 1.84 -13.80 -20.56
C GLY A 137 1.28 -12.72 -19.63
N PHE A 138 1.97 -12.44 -18.52
CA PHE A 138 1.59 -11.38 -17.59
C PHE A 138 1.68 -9.98 -18.23
N MET A 139 2.75 -9.70 -18.99
CA MET A 139 2.88 -8.43 -19.71
C MET A 139 1.82 -8.27 -20.80
N ALA A 140 1.47 -9.34 -21.51
CA ALA A 140 0.39 -9.31 -22.51
C ALA A 140 -0.98 -9.02 -21.87
N LEU A 141 -1.26 -9.59 -20.69
CA LEU A 141 -2.46 -9.26 -19.91
C LEU A 141 -2.45 -7.79 -19.50
N LEU A 142 -1.30 -7.30 -19.02
CA LEU A 142 -1.12 -5.94 -18.58
C LEU A 142 -1.40 -4.92 -19.69
N THR A 143 -0.89 -5.16 -20.90
CA THR A 143 -1.18 -4.31 -22.08
C THR A 143 -2.67 -4.21 -22.35
N ARG A 144 -3.37 -5.35 -22.37
CA ARG A 144 -4.83 -5.38 -22.57
C ARG A 144 -5.59 -4.65 -21.45
N TYR A 145 -5.14 -4.78 -20.21
CA TYR A 145 -5.74 -4.10 -19.07
C TYR A 145 -5.56 -2.57 -19.17
N PHE A 146 -4.35 -2.10 -19.48
CA PHE A 146 -4.07 -0.67 -19.62
C PHE A 146 -4.87 -0.05 -20.78
N GLU A 147 -4.98 -0.75 -21.91
CA GLU A 147 -5.83 -0.35 -23.03
C GLU A 147 -7.31 -0.26 -22.62
N ALA A 148 -7.84 -1.30 -21.95
CA ALA A 148 -9.25 -1.34 -21.53
C ALA A 148 -9.60 -0.25 -20.50
N MET A 149 -8.63 0.15 -19.68
CA MET A 149 -8.81 1.18 -18.64
C MET A 149 -8.37 2.58 -19.09
N ALA A 150 -7.96 2.74 -20.35
CA ALA A 150 -7.41 4.00 -20.90
C ALA A 150 -6.25 4.57 -20.07
N LEU A 151 -5.39 3.70 -19.53
CA LEU A 151 -4.22 4.07 -18.73
C LEU A 151 -2.99 4.26 -19.63
N SER A 152 -2.20 5.29 -19.36
CA SER A 152 -0.89 5.49 -19.98
C SER A 152 0.21 4.83 -19.15
N THR A 153 1.25 4.34 -19.82
CA THR A 153 2.43 3.79 -19.13
C THR A 153 3.68 3.83 -20.00
N GLU A 154 4.83 3.92 -19.35
CA GLU A 154 6.14 3.74 -19.96
C GLU A 154 6.48 2.25 -19.99
N TRP A 155 6.10 1.57 -21.08
CA TRP A 155 6.25 0.12 -21.21
C TRP A 155 7.68 -0.38 -21.07
N ASP A 156 8.66 0.40 -21.51
CA ASP A 156 10.07 0.00 -21.48
C ASP A 156 10.57 -0.11 -20.03
N SER A 157 10.24 0.87 -19.19
CA SER A 157 10.53 0.87 -17.75
C SER A 157 9.93 -0.34 -17.03
N LEU A 158 8.71 -0.74 -17.39
CA LEU A 158 8.06 -1.92 -16.80
C LEU A 158 8.70 -3.24 -17.23
N LYS A 159 9.11 -3.35 -18.50
CA LYS A 159 9.73 -4.57 -19.05
C LYS A 159 11.08 -4.88 -18.41
N GLU A 160 11.83 -3.85 -18.01
CA GLU A 160 13.14 -4.01 -17.37
C GLU A 160 13.07 -4.19 -15.85
N ALA A 161 11.93 -3.91 -15.22
CA ALA A 161 11.77 -4.00 -13.78
C ALA A 161 11.83 -5.46 -13.27
N GLU A 162 12.52 -5.69 -12.15
CA GLU A 162 12.50 -6.98 -11.45
C GLU A 162 11.06 -7.40 -11.08
N ASP A 163 10.80 -8.72 -11.06
CA ASP A 163 9.45 -9.28 -10.92
C ASP A 163 8.70 -8.77 -9.68
N GLU A 164 9.36 -8.74 -8.52
CA GLU A 164 8.74 -8.24 -7.30
C GLU A 164 8.38 -6.75 -7.42
N LEU A 165 9.32 -5.95 -7.93
CA LEU A 165 9.11 -4.51 -8.10
C LEU A 165 7.95 -4.25 -9.06
N LEU A 166 7.88 -4.99 -10.17
CA LEU A 166 6.80 -4.91 -11.14
C LEU A 166 5.44 -5.21 -10.49
N ILE A 167 5.31 -6.36 -9.82
CA ILE A 167 4.04 -6.78 -9.20
C ILE A 167 3.61 -5.80 -8.10
N ASN A 168 4.54 -5.39 -7.24
CA ASN A 168 4.22 -4.46 -6.15
C ASN A 168 3.87 -3.06 -6.68
N ALA A 169 4.56 -2.56 -7.70
CA ALA A 169 4.25 -1.28 -8.31
C ALA A 169 2.86 -1.29 -8.96
N LEU A 170 2.52 -2.34 -9.69
CA LEU A 170 1.19 -2.49 -10.29
C LEU A 170 0.09 -2.58 -9.23
N ALA A 171 0.32 -3.33 -8.15
CA ALA A 171 -0.61 -3.39 -7.03
C ALA A 171 -0.89 -2.01 -6.40
N MET A 172 0.13 -1.15 -6.34
CA MET A 172 0.03 0.20 -5.74
C MET A 172 -0.52 1.26 -6.69
N LEU A 173 -0.21 1.18 -7.98
CA LEU A 173 -0.50 2.23 -8.96
C LEU A 173 -1.81 1.99 -9.72
N CYS A 174 -2.20 0.74 -9.96
CA CYS A 174 -3.44 0.46 -10.68
C CYS A 174 -4.66 0.93 -9.88
N PRO A 175 -5.71 1.44 -10.55
CA PRO A 175 -6.86 2.08 -9.91
C PRO A 175 -7.85 1.08 -9.28
N PHE A 176 -7.36 0.15 -8.47
CA PHE A 176 -8.21 -0.76 -7.70
C PHE A 176 -8.89 -0.06 -6.52
N PRO A 177 -10.15 -0.38 -6.19
CA PRO A 177 -10.83 0.11 -5.00
C PRO A 177 -10.12 -0.34 -3.70
N PRO A 178 -10.38 0.34 -2.56
CA PRO A 178 -9.68 0.10 -1.30
C PRO A 178 -9.66 -1.37 -0.83
N GLU A 179 -10.79 -2.09 -0.92
CA GLU A 179 -10.89 -3.49 -0.50
C GLU A 179 -10.01 -4.42 -1.35
N GLU A 180 -9.91 -4.15 -2.66
CA GLU A 180 -9.03 -4.91 -3.57
C GLU A 180 -7.56 -4.62 -3.28
N ARG A 181 -7.20 -3.34 -3.01
CA ARG A 181 -5.86 -2.97 -2.55
C ARG A 181 -5.51 -3.64 -1.21
N GLN A 182 -6.50 -3.80 -0.32
CA GLN A 182 -6.30 -4.51 0.93
C GLN A 182 -6.03 -6.00 0.68
N ALA A 183 -6.75 -6.65 -0.24
CA ALA A 183 -6.48 -8.04 -0.60
C ALA A 183 -5.05 -8.22 -1.14
N LEU A 184 -4.54 -7.28 -1.95
CA LEU A 184 -3.16 -7.29 -2.44
C LEU A 184 -2.12 -7.11 -1.32
N LEU A 185 -2.41 -6.29 -0.31
CA LEU A 185 -1.58 -6.13 0.89
C LEU A 185 -1.50 -7.43 1.70
N GLU A 186 -2.66 -8.05 1.92
CA GLU A 186 -2.81 -9.23 2.78
C GLU A 186 -2.38 -10.53 2.09
N ALA A 187 -2.09 -10.51 0.79
CA ALA A 187 -1.56 -11.65 0.05
C ALA A 187 -0.26 -12.18 0.72
N PRO A 188 -0.20 -13.46 1.13
CA PRO A 188 0.87 -13.99 1.97
C PRO A 188 2.21 -14.11 1.26
N SER A 189 2.22 -14.12 -0.07
CA SER A 189 3.43 -14.25 -0.89
C SER A 189 3.32 -13.43 -2.18
N LEU A 190 4.45 -13.20 -2.84
CA LEU A 190 4.48 -12.59 -4.17
C LEU A 190 3.64 -13.36 -5.20
N THR A 191 3.67 -14.70 -5.20
CA THR A 191 2.86 -15.54 -6.08
C THR A 191 1.36 -15.30 -5.88
N THR A 192 0.89 -15.34 -4.63
CA THR A 192 -0.52 -15.09 -4.32
C THR A 192 -0.93 -13.66 -4.68
N ARG A 193 -0.01 -12.69 -4.51
CA ARG A 193 -0.25 -11.30 -4.90
C ARG A 193 -0.38 -11.16 -6.41
N ARG A 194 0.49 -11.80 -7.21
CA ARG A 194 0.38 -11.85 -8.66
C ARG A 194 -0.96 -12.46 -9.10
N GLU A 195 -1.36 -13.60 -8.54
CA GLU A 195 -2.62 -14.27 -8.89
C GLU A 195 -3.83 -13.41 -8.58
N THR A 196 -3.80 -12.74 -7.42
CA THR A 196 -4.84 -11.77 -7.04
C THR A 196 -4.87 -10.63 -8.05
N LEU A 197 -3.72 -10.04 -8.37
CA LEU A 197 -3.59 -8.94 -9.33
C LEU A 197 -4.13 -9.31 -10.72
N VAL A 198 -3.77 -10.50 -11.23
CA VAL A 198 -4.29 -11.06 -12.49
C VAL A 198 -5.82 -11.16 -12.44
N THR A 199 -6.36 -11.74 -11.37
CA THR A 199 -7.81 -11.90 -11.18
C THR A 199 -8.54 -10.56 -11.20
N LEU A 200 -8.00 -9.56 -10.50
CA LEU A 200 -8.58 -8.21 -10.44
C LEU A 200 -8.54 -7.53 -11.82
N MET A 201 -7.43 -7.61 -12.55
CA MET A 201 -7.31 -7.07 -13.91
C MET A 201 -8.32 -7.71 -14.85
N GLU A 202 -8.46 -9.04 -14.82
CA GLU A 202 -9.43 -9.75 -15.64
C GLU A 202 -10.88 -9.35 -15.31
N PHE A 203 -11.20 -9.23 -14.02
CA PHE A 203 -12.53 -8.82 -13.58
C PHE A 203 -12.85 -7.39 -14.04
N ALA A 204 -11.93 -6.45 -13.85
CA ALA A 204 -12.06 -5.06 -14.29
C ALA A 204 -12.29 -4.95 -15.80
N MET A 205 -11.53 -5.70 -16.62
CA MET A 205 -11.73 -5.74 -18.07
C MET A 205 -13.09 -6.31 -18.49
N ARG A 206 -13.64 -7.29 -17.76
CA ARG A 206 -14.99 -7.80 -18.02
C ARG A 206 -16.06 -6.76 -17.69
N GLY A 207 -15.89 -6.03 -16.59
CA GLY A 207 -16.77 -4.91 -16.22
C GLY A 207 -16.75 -3.78 -17.26
N ALA A 208 -15.57 -3.39 -17.74
CA ALA A 208 -15.41 -2.37 -18.77
C ALA A 208 -16.11 -2.74 -20.10
N ARG A 209 -16.10 -4.02 -20.47
CA ARG A 209 -16.78 -4.52 -21.68
C ARG A 209 -18.31 -4.64 -21.54
N GLY A 210 -18.82 -4.82 -20.32
CA GLY A 210 -20.26 -4.93 -20.05
C GLY A 210 -20.98 -3.59 -19.91
N GLY A 211 -20.24 -2.51 -19.57
CA GLY A 211 -20.78 -1.16 -19.39
C GLY A 211 -21.30 -0.49 -20.66
N ASP A 212 -20.96 -1.00 -21.85
CA ASP A 212 -21.32 -0.41 -23.14
C ASP A 212 -22.68 -0.89 -23.69
N SER A 213 -23.45 -1.63 -22.90
CA SER A 213 -24.69 -2.29 -23.36
C SER A 213 -25.96 -1.95 -22.58
N ASN A 214 -25.94 -1.00 -21.62
CA ASN A 214 -27.13 -0.70 -20.81
C ASN A 214 -27.51 0.79 -20.66
N ASP A 215 -27.04 1.68 -21.54
CA ASP A 215 -27.51 3.09 -21.59
C ASP A 215 -28.34 3.40 -22.86
N ARG A 216 -29.02 2.38 -23.40
CA ARG A 216 -30.01 2.51 -24.49
C ARG A 216 -31.28 1.72 -24.19
N MET A 217 -31.85 1.86 -22.99
CA MET A 217 -33.28 1.59 -22.80
C MET A 217 -33.78 2.16 -21.45
N GLN A 218 -34.08 3.46 -21.43
CA GLN A 218 -35.39 4.04 -21.07
C GLN A 218 -35.29 5.56 -20.86
#